data_AF-R5RYB4-F1
#
_entry.id   AF-R5RYB4-F1
#
_cell.length_a   1.000
_cell.length_b   1.000
_cell.length_c   1.000
_cell.angle_alpha   90.00
_cell.angle_beta   90.00
_cell.angle_gamma   90.00
#
_symmetry.space_group_name_H-M   'P 1'
#
loop_
_entity.id
_entity.type
_entity.pdbx_description
1 polymer ?
#
loop_
_entity_poly.entity_id
_entity_poly.type
_entity_poly.pdbx_seq_one_letter_code
_entity_poly.pdbx_strand_id
1 'polypeptide(L)'
;MLAFCVGLGSYVTTGLTKLCGFNFPAYIGPMLVAVAVRNLIDHTGHIEFPAAEISTMGNMFLAIFLSMALSGLKLWQLVDLALPMLVCLAAEVLLMVFFSILVLFPLMGRNYDAAMITAGFIGFGMGATSNAMANMQAVARRYGPSPSAYFMIPMVGGLFNDFFNAAIIALSIGLLS
;
A
#
# COMPACT_ATOMS: atom_id res chain seq x y z
N MET A 1 -14.79 -16.06 -2.36
CA MET A 1 -14.11 -15.64 -1.11
C MET A 1 -13.86 -14.12 -1.04
N LEU A 2 -13.16 -13.52 -2.00
CA LEU A 2 -12.84 -12.07 -1.98
C LEU A 2 -14.10 -11.17 -1.88
N ALA A 3 -15.10 -11.37 -2.75
CA ALA A 3 -16.34 -10.60 -2.71
C ALA A 3 -17.13 -10.77 -1.39
N PHE A 4 -17.06 -11.95 -0.78
CA PHE A 4 -17.67 -12.23 0.53
C PHE A 4 -16.97 -11.48 1.66
N CYS A 5 -15.63 -11.44 1.66
CA CYS A 5 -14.84 -10.68 2.63
C CYS A 5 -15.08 -9.17 2.49
N VAL A 6 -15.21 -8.66 1.26
CA VAL A 6 -15.53 -7.24 1.01
C VAL A 6 -16.95 -6.89 1.45
N GLY A 7 -17.92 -7.74 1.10
CA GLY A 7 -19.33 -7.55 1.46
C GLY A 7 -19.55 -7.55 2.98
N LEU A 8 -19.12 -8.61 3.67
CA LEU A 8 -19.19 -8.67 5.13
C LEU A 8 -18.32 -7.60 5.79
N GLY A 9 -17.13 -7.36 5.24
CA GLY A 9 -16.21 -6.34 5.71
C GLY A 9 -16.83 -4.94 5.73
N SER A 10 -17.61 -4.58 4.72
CA SER A 10 -18.29 -3.28 4.66
C SER A 10 -19.32 -3.10 5.79
N TYR A 11 -20.07 -4.16 6.10
CA TYR A 11 -20.99 -4.16 7.25
C TYR A 11 -20.25 -4.05 8.58
N VAL A 12 -19.13 -4.76 8.71
CA VAL A 12 -18.27 -4.70 9.89
C VAL A 12 -17.64 -3.30 10.05
N THR A 13 -17.17 -2.66 8.98
CA THR A 13 -16.66 -1.29 9.03
C THR A 13 -17.73 -0.32 9.51
N THR A 14 -18.95 -0.43 8.98
CA THR A 14 -20.06 0.44 9.37
C THR A 14 -20.46 0.24 10.84
N GLY A 15 -20.40 -1.00 11.34
CA GLY A 15 -20.60 -1.32 12.75
C GLY A 15 -19.50 -0.77 13.66
N LEU A 16 -18.23 -0.91 13.28
CA LEU A 16 -17.09 -0.38 14.02
C LEU A 16 -17.11 1.15 14.10
N THR A 17 -17.41 1.83 13.00
CA THR A 17 -17.50 3.30 12.95
C THR A 17 -18.61 3.82 13.87
N LYS A 18 -19.74 3.12 13.96
CA LYS A 18 -20.83 3.47 14.89
C LYS A 18 -20.48 3.23 16.35
N LEU A 19 -19.67 2.20 16.66
CA LEU A 19 -19.32 1.83 18.04
C LEU A 19 -18.14 2.63 18.61
N CYS A 20 -17.14 2.94 17.79
CA CYS A 20 -15.94 3.66 18.23
C CYS A 20 -16.04 5.18 18.08
N GLY A 21 -17.09 5.72 17.42
CA GLY A 21 -17.24 7.16 17.19
C GLY A 21 -16.16 7.77 16.28
N PHE A 22 -15.35 6.94 15.63
CA PHE A 22 -14.21 7.32 14.81
C PHE A 22 -14.45 6.85 13.37
N ASN A 23 -14.23 7.72 12.40
CA ASN A 23 -14.35 7.37 10.98
C ASN A 23 -13.14 6.52 10.54
N PHE A 24 -13.28 5.20 10.61
CA PHE A 24 -12.27 4.28 10.10
C PHE A 24 -12.36 4.19 8.56
N PRO A 25 -11.22 4.05 7.86
CA PRO A 25 -11.20 3.80 6.43
C PRO A 25 -12.04 2.57 6.04
N ALA A 26 -12.76 2.67 4.92
CA ALA A 26 -13.73 1.67 4.47
C ALA A 26 -13.16 0.26 4.29
N TYR A 27 -11.85 0.14 4.03
CA TYR A 27 -11.14 -1.11 3.77
C TYR A 27 -10.70 -1.87 5.04
N ILE A 28 -10.78 -1.25 6.23
CA ILE A 28 -10.34 -1.89 7.49
C ILE A 28 -11.21 -3.08 7.86
N GLY A 29 -12.54 -2.96 7.78
CA GLY A 29 -13.45 -4.09 8.05
C GLY A 29 -13.23 -5.27 7.12
N PRO A 30 -13.11 -5.08 5.79
CA PRO A 30 -12.68 -6.14 4.87
C PRO A 30 -11.35 -6.80 5.23
N MET A 31 -10.34 -6.05 5.68
CA MET A 31 -9.07 -6.62 6.16
C MET A 31 -9.27 -7.49 7.41
N LEU A 32 -10.02 -7.02 8.41
CA LEU A 32 -10.28 -7.77 9.65
C LEU A 32 -11.05 -9.07 9.37
N VAL A 33 -12.10 -8.99 8.53
CA VAL A 33 -12.86 -10.18 8.10
C VAL A 33 -11.95 -11.13 7.32
N ALA A 34 -11.10 -10.62 6.43
CA ALA A 34 -10.15 -11.46 5.69
C ALA A 34 -9.14 -12.18 6.61
N VAL A 35 -8.65 -11.51 7.66
CA VAL A 35 -7.78 -12.13 8.67
C VAL A 35 -8.52 -13.20 9.48
N ALA A 36 -9.76 -12.93 9.91
CA ALA A 36 -10.57 -13.91 10.63
C ALA A 36 -10.86 -15.15 9.77
N VAL A 37 -11.23 -14.96 8.50
CA VAL A 37 -11.46 -16.05 7.55
C VAL A 37 -10.16 -16.82 7.28
N ARG A 38 -9.03 -16.13 7.12
CA ARG A 38 -7.71 -16.76 6.96
C ARG A 38 -7.38 -17.66 8.16
N ASN A 39 -7.53 -17.13 9.37
CA ASN A 39 -7.23 -17.86 10.59
C ASN A 39 -8.13 -19.08 10.76
N LEU A 40 -9.42 -18.96 10.41
CA LEU A 40 -10.36 -20.07 10.43
C LEU A 40 -9.96 -21.18 9.43
N ILE A 41 -9.56 -20.81 8.21
CA ILE A 41 -9.12 -21.73 7.16
C ILE A 41 -7.83 -22.46 7.57
N ASP A 42 -6.84 -21.73 8.12
CA ASP A 42 -5.58 -22.30 8.59
C ASP A 42 -5.80 -23.29 9.74
N HIS A 43 -6.82 -23.07 10.59
CA HIS A 43 -7.17 -23.97 11.69
C HIS A 43 -8.01 -25.19 11.25
N THR A 44 -8.86 -25.05 10.22
CA THR A 44 -9.67 -26.18 9.73
C THR A 44 -8.92 -27.07 8.75
N GLY A 45 -7.83 -26.60 8.11
CA GLY A 45 -6.95 -27.42 7.26
C GLY A 45 -7.59 -28.08 6.03
N HIS A 46 -8.89 -27.86 5.79
CA HIS A 46 -9.70 -28.57 4.80
C HIS A 46 -10.02 -27.75 3.54
N ILE A 47 -9.65 -26.47 3.50
CA ILE A 47 -9.96 -25.58 2.38
C ILE A 47 -8.63 -25.09 1.77
N GLU A 48 -8.37 -25.46 0.51
CA GLU A 48 -7.25 -24.91 -0.24
C GLU A 48 -7.39 -23.39 -0.34
N PHE A 49 -6.41 -22.66 0.19
CA PHE A 49 -6.39 -21.22 0.09
C PHE A 49 -6.03 -20.83 -1.36
N PRO A 50 -6.91 -20.13 -2.11
CA PRO A 50 -6.69 -19.79 -3.52
C PRO A 50 -5.67 -18.65 -3.68
N ALA A 51 -4.41 -18.92 -3.30
CA ALA A 51 -3.32 -17.94 -3.32
C ALA A 51 -3.01 -17.47 -4.75
N ALA A 52 -3.11 -18.38 -5.72
CA ALA A 52 -2.84 -18.10 -7.12
C ALA A 52 -3.91 -17.17 -7.73
N GLU A 53 -5.18 -17.40 -7.45
CA GLU A 53 -6.28 -16.56 -7.92
C GLU A 53 -6.24 -15.18 -7.26
N ILE A 54 -5.94 -15.10 -5.96
CA ILE A 54 -5.82 -13.82 -5.24
C ILE A 54 -4.64 -13.00 -5.77
N SER A 55 -3.50 -13.63 -6.00
CA SER A 55 -2.32 -12.97 -6.59
C SER A 55 -2.61 -12.48 -8.01
N THR A 56 -3.29 -13.29 -8.82
CA THR A 56 -3.68 -12.93 -10.20
C THR A 56 -4.64 -11.74 -10.23
N MET A 57 -5.68 -11.79 -9.39
CA MET A 57 -6.63 -10.68 -9.24
C MET A 57 -5.94 -9.41 -8.72
N GLY A 58 -5.05 -9.54 -7.75
CA GLY A 58 -4.26 -8.42 -7.23
C GLY A 58 -3.42 -7.74 -8.32
N ASN A 59 -2.76 -8.53 -9.18
CA ASN A 59 -1.98 -8.01 -10.30
C ASN A 59 -2.86 -7.33 -11.36
N MET A 60 -4.05 -7.88 -11.65
CA MET A 60 -5.01 -7.26 -12.55
C MET A 60 -5.53 -5.93 -12.01
N PHE A 61 -5.95 -5.86 -10.74
CA PHE A 61 -6.42 -4.62 -10.13
C PHE A 61 -5.32 -3.57 -10.03
N LEU A 62 -4.07 -3.96 -9.76
CA LEU A 62 -2.94 -3.05 -9.75
C LEU A 62 -2.70 -2.43 -11.12
N ALA A 63 -2.75 -3.23 -12.19
CA ALA A 63 -2.61 -2.75 -13.55
C ALA A 63 -3.75 -1.79 -13.95
N ILE A 64 -4.98 -2.10 -13.55
CA ILE A 64 -6.14 -1.22 -13.78
C ILE A 64 -5.99 0.09 -13.02
N PHE A 65 -5.56 0.05 -11.75
CA PHE A 65 -5.34 1.26 -10.94
C PHE A 65 -4.30 2.17 -11.59
N LEU A 66 -3.16 1.62 -12.04
CA LEU A 66 -2.12 2.38 -12.71
C LEU A 66 -2.64 3.00 -14.02
N SER A 67 -3.40 2.23 -14.81
CA SER A 67 -4.03 2.72 -16.04
C SER A 67 -5.01 3.88 -15.78
N MET A 68 -5.81 3.78 -14.72
CA MET A 68 -6.74 4.83 -14.31
C MET A 68 -6.00 6.11 -13.89
N ALA A 69 -4.93 5.98 -13.10
CA ALA A 69 -4.10 7.10 -12.66
C ALA A 69 -3.50 7.87 -13.85
N LEU A 70 -3.05 7.14 -14.89
CA LEU A 70 -2.48 7.74 -16.10
C LEU A 70 -3.54 8.39 -17.00
N SER A 71 -4.74 7.81 -17.07
CA SER A 71 -5.83 8.31 -17.93
C SER A 71 -6.38 9.68 -17.49
N GLY A 72 -6.21 10.05 -16.22
CA GLY A 72 -6.67 11.32 -15.67
C GLY A 72 -5.73 12.51 -15.93
N LEU A 73 -4.55 12.30 -16.51
CA LEU A 73 -3.55 13.35 -16.69
C LEU A 73 -3.95 14.31 -17.82
N LYS A 74 -4.39 15.51 -17.44
CA LYS A 74 -4.59 16.62 -18.37
C LYS A 74 -3.24 17.25 -18.73
N LEU A 75 -2.50 16.59 -19.63
CA LEU A 75 -1.19 17.03 -20.11
C LEU A 75 -1.16 18.50 -20.53
N TRP A 76 -2.26 19.00 -21.10
CA TRP A 76 -2.39 20.38 -21.57
C TRP A 76 -2.46 21.42 -20.42
N GLN A 77 -3.05 21.08 -19.27
CA GLN A 77 -3.03 21.94 -18.07
C GLN A 77 -1.68 21.87 -17.34
N LEU A 78 -0.92 20.81 -17.60
CA LEU A 78 0.41 20.62 -17.03
C LEU A 78 1.45 21.49 -17.71
N VAL A 79 1.33 21.84 -19.00
CA VAL A 79 2.38 22.57 -19.74
C VAL A 79 2.74 23.92 -19.11
N ASP A 80 1.74 24.70 -18.68
CA ASP A 80 1.97 26.02 -18.06
C ASP A 80 2.62 25.91 -16.66
N LEU A 81 2.53 24.74 -16.03
CA LEU A 81 3.12 24.43 -14.73
C LEU A 81 4.20 23.32 -14.82
N ALA A 82 4.60 22.94 -16.03
CA ALA A 82 5.40 21.74 -16.25
C ALA A 82 6.82 21.94 -15.74
N LEU A 83 7.36 23.14 -15.94
CA LEU A 83 8.69 23.53 -15.49
C LEU A 83 8.87 23.36 -13.96
N PRO A 84 8.02 23.96 -13.10
CA PRO A 84 8.14 23.74 -11.66
C PRO A 84 7.85 22.30 -11.24
N MET A 85 6.90 21.60 -11.87
CA MET A 85 6.65 20.18 -11.56
C MET A 85 7.84 19.28 -11.90
N LEU A 86 8.54 19.54 -13.00
CA LEU A 86 9.70 18.75 -13.43
C LEU A 86 10.91 18.99 -12.51
N VAL A 87 11.10 20.23 -12.04
CA VAL A 87 12.12 20.55 -11.05
C VAL A 87 11.83 19.86 -9.71
N CYS A 88 10.58 19.91 -9.23
CA CYS A 88 10.19 19.19 -8.01
C CYS A 88 10.38 17.68 -8.16
N LEU A 89 9.92 17.08 -9.26
CA LEU A 89 10.09 15.65 -9.53
C LEU A 89 11.58 15.27 -9.58
N ALA A 90 12.43 16.08 -10.22
CA ALA A 90 13.87 15.84 -10.25
C ALA A 90 14.48 15.92 -8.85
N ALA A 91 14.08 16.91 -8.04
CA ALA A 91 14.54 17.03 -6.66
C ALA A 91 14.07 15.85 -5.78
N GLU A 92 12.82 15.42 -5.92
CA GLU A 92 12.26 14.24 -5.24
C GLU A 92 13.01 12.96 -5.62
N VAL A 93 13.25 12.73 -6.92
CA VAL A 93 14.01 11.58 -7.41
C VAL A 93 15.43 11.59 -6.84
N LEU A 94 16.11 12.74 -6.90
CA LEU A 94 17.47 12.86 -6.36
C LEU A 94 17.50 12.59 -4.86
N LEU A 95 16.63 13.25 -4.09
CA LEU A 95 16.53 13.04 -2.64
C LEU A 95 16.25 11.58 -2.32
N MET A 96 15.33 10.95 -3.07
CA MET A 96 14.96 9.55 -2.87
C MET A 96 16.13 8.60 -3.18
N VAL A 97 16.88 8.85 -4.24
CA VAL A 97 18.08 8.07 -4.59
C VAL A 97 19.16 8.23 -3.52
N PHE A 98 19.46 9.45 -3.08
CA PHE A 98 20.44 9.69 -2.02
C PHE A 98 20.02 9.03 -0.69
N PHE A 99 18.76 9.21 -0.29
CA PHE A 99 18.23 8.67 0.95
C PHE A 99 18.18 7.13 0.94
N SER A 100 17.76 6.54 -0.19
CA SER A 100 17.71 5.09 -0.33
C SER A 100 19.09 4.43 -0.25
N ILE A 101 20.11 5.02 -0.88
CA ILE A 101 21.48 4.47 -0.91
C ILE A 101 22.23 4.73 0.41
N LEU A 102 22.11 5.93 0.97
CA LEU A 102 22.91 6.35 2.13
C LEU A 102 22.27 5.95 3.47
N VAL A 103 20.95 5.95 3.56
CA VAL A 103 20.23 5.70 4.82
C VAL A 103 19.53 4.35 4.79
N LEU A 104 18.63 4.14 3.83
CA LEU A 104 17.73 3.00 3.87
C LEU A 104 18.45 1.65 3.68
N PHE A 105 19.30 1.55 2.65
CA PHE A 105 20.00 0.32 2.31
C PHE A 105 21.02 -0.13 3.39
N PRO A 106 21.83 0.78 3.99
CA PRO A 106 22.70 0.43 5.11
C PRO A 106 21.92 0.09 6.39
N LEU A 107 20.86 0.84 6.69
CA LEU A 107 20.06 0.64 7.92
C LEU A 107 19.37 -0.73 7.93
N MET A 108 18.94 -1.22 6.76
CA MET A 108 18.29 -2.53 6.60
C MET A 108 19.27 -3.72 6.54
N GLY A 109 20.57 -3.51 6.73
CA GLY A 109 21.55 -4.60 6.83
C GLY A 109 22.09 -5.10 5.49
N ARG A 110 21.91 -4.35 4.39
CA ARG A 110 22.55 -4.58 3.08
C ARG A 110 22.34 -5.96 2.43
N ASN A 111 21.26 -6.66 2.79
CA ASN A 111 20.89 -7.95 2.22
C ASN A 111 19.92 -7.80 1.04
N TYR A 112 19.59 -8.92 0.37
CA TYR A 112 18.58 -8.91 -0.70
C TYR A 112 17.23 -8.36 -0.22
N ASP A 113 16.80 -8.73 0.99
CA ASP A 113 15.59 -8.19 1.60
C ASP A 113 15.67 -6.67 1.80
N ALA A 114 16.85 -6.14 2.13
CA ALA A 114 17.07 -4.70 2.22
C ALA A 114 16.89 -4.01 0.86
N ALA A 115 17.41 -4.62 -0.22
CA ALA A 115 17.23 -4.10 -1.58
C ALA A 115 15.75 -4.12 -1.99
N MET A 116 15.03 -5.18 -1.63
CA MET A 116 13.61 -5.35 -1.94
C MET A 116 12.74 -4.35 -1.16
N ILE A 117 13.03 -4.15 0.13
CA ILE A 117 12.37 -3.13 0.95
C ILE A 117 12.70 -1.73 0.44
N THR A 118 13.93 -1.48 0.03
CA THR A 118 14.33 -0.20 -0.56
C THR A 118 13.58 0.08 -1.87
N ALA A 119 13.40 -0.93 -2.73
CA ALA A 119 12.63 -0.80 -3.97
C ALA A 119 11.16 -0.47 -3.72
N GLY A 120 10.55 -1.12 -2.71
CA GLY A 120 9.19 -0.80 -2.30
C GLY A 120 9.08 0.57 -1.64
N PHE A 121 10.06 0.98 -0.83
CA PHE A 121 10.07 2.30 -0.19
C PHE A 121 10.22 3.44 -1.22
N ILE A 122 11.07 3.28 -2.24
CA ILE A 122 11.14 4.21 -3.38
C ILE A 122 9.78 4.30 -4.09
N GLY A 123 9.16 3.16 -4.39
CA GLY A 123 7.85 3.14 -5.05
C GLY A 123 6.74 3.78 -4.19
N PHE A 124 6.78 3.57 -2.88
CA PHE A 124 5.86 4.20 -1.93
C PHE A 124 6.08 5.71 -1.83
N GLY A 125 7.32 6.14 -1.63
CA GLY A 125 7.69 7.55 -1.44
C GLY A 125 7.44 8.43 -2.67
N MET A 126 7.57 7.87 -3.88
CA MET A 126 7.25 8.56 -5.13
C MET A 126 5.77 8.48 -5.54
N GLY A 127 4.89 7.97 -4.66
CA GLY A 127 3.47 7.88 -4.96
C GLY A 127 2.68 7.23 -3.84
N ALA A 128 2.37 5.94 -4.03
CA ALA A 128 1.50 5.19 -3.13
C ALA A 128 1.89 3.71 -3.06
N THR A 129 1.21 2.96 -2.19
CA THR A 129 1.41 1.52 -1.99
C THR A 129 1.31 0.70 -3.29
N SER A 130 0.50 1.14 -4.26
CA SER A 130 0.44 0.51 -5.58
C SER A 130 1.77 0.56 -6.34
N ASN A 131 2.45 1.71 -6.33
CA ASN A 131 3.74 1.88 -7.00
C ASN A 131 4.83 1.08 -6.29
N ALA A 132 4.78 1.00 -4.96
CA ALA A 132 5.63 0.11 -4.18
C ALA A 132 5.49 -1.35 -4.61
N MET A 133 4.25 -1.85 -4.69
CA MET A 133 3.96 -3.22 -5.11
C MET A 133 4.37 -3.49 -6.55
N ALA A 134 4.17 -2.53 -7.46
CA ALA A 134 4.62 -2.65 -8.85
C ALA A 134 6.15 -2.76 -8.96
N ASN A 135 6.89 -1.92 -8.23
CA ASN A 135 8.36 -1.96 -8.20
C ASN A 135 8.88 -3.27 -7.60
N MET A 136 8.31 -3.69 -6.47
CA MET A 136 8.66 -4.95 -5.81
C MET A 136 8.36 -6.15 -6.70
N GLN A 137 7.28 -6.12 -7.49
CA GLN A 137 6.99 -7.16 -8.48
C GLN A 137 7.99 -7.18 -9.62
N ALA A 138 8.39 -6.02 -10.15
CA ALA A 138 9.40 -5.93 -11.19
C ALA A 138 10.75 -6.52 -10.73
N VAL A 139 11.16 -6.23 -9.49
CA VAL A 139 12.38 -6.79 -8.89
C VAL A 139 12.24 -8.29 -8.61
N ALA A 140 11.12 -8.70 -8.02
CA ALA A 140 10.87 -10.10 -7.66
C ALA A 140 10.81 -11.03 -8.87
N ARG A 141 10.33 -10.56 -10.04
CA ARG A 141 10.36 -11.33 -11.29
C ARG A 141 11.77 -11.66 -11.77
N ARG A 142 12.75 -10.81 -11.46
CA ARG A 142 14.14 -10.97 -11.93
C ARG A 142 15.06 -11.65 -10.91
N TYR A 143 14.85 -11.42 -9.63
CA TYR A 143 15.75 -11.87 -8.55
C TYR A 143 15.07 -12.76 -7.49
N GLY A 144 13.77 -13.03 -7.63
CA GLY A 144 12.99 -13.86 -6.71
C GLY A 144 12.19 -13.06 -5.67
N PRO A 145 11.06 -13.57 -5.18
CA PRO A 145 10.24 -12.86 -4.20
C PRO A 145 10.87 -12.86 -2.80
N SER A 146 10.74 -11.76 -2.07
CA SER A 146 11.03 -11.66 -0.63
C SER A 146 9.72 -11.60 0.17
N PRO A 147 9.32 -12.67 0.90
CA PRO A 147 8.09 -12.69 1.68
C PRO A 147 8.05 -11.61 2.76
N SER A 148 9.17 -11.37 3.43
CA SER A 148 9.29 -10.38 4.51
C SER A 148 9.00 -8.97 4.02
N ALA A 149 9.54 -8.60 2.86
CA ALA A 149 9.33 -7.28 2.27
C ALA A 149 7.88 -7.08 1.80
N TYR A 150 7.29 -8.08 1.13
CA TYR A 150 5.90 -8.06 0.67
C TYR A 150 4.88 -7.96 1.80
N PHE A 151 5.23 -8.42 3.01
CA PHE A 151 4.38 -8.26 4.18
C PHE A 151 4.57 -6.90 4.85
N MET A 152 5.82 -6.50 5.09
CA MET A 152 6.14 -5.30 5.86
C MET A 152 5.67 -4.01 5.16
N ILE A 153 5.89 -3.87 3.86
CA ILE A 153 5.63 -2.59 3.17
C ILE A 153 4.14 -2.25 3.10
N PRO A 154 3.24 -3.14 2.67
CA PRO A 154 1.80 -2.84 2.68
C PRO A 154 1.24 -2.62 4.10
N MET A 155 1.76 -3.35 5.10
CA MET A 155 1.35 -3.17 6.50
C MET A 155 1.74 -1.78 7.03
N VAL A 156 2.98 -1.36 6.81
CA VAL A 156 3.47 -0.06 7.31
C VAL A 156 2.94 1.10 6.46
N GLY A 157 3.07 1.02 5.14
CA GLY A 157 2.73 2.09 4.23
C GLY A 157 1.23 2.25 3.97
N GLY A 158 0.46 1.16 4.03
CA GLY A 158 -1.00 1.21 3.88
C GLY A 158 -1.71 1.32 5.22
N LEU A 159 -1.65 0.24 6.01
CA LEU A 159 -2.49 0.12 7.20
C LEU A 159 -2.08 1.08 8.33
N PHE A 160 -0.81 1.07 8.75
CA PHE A 160 -0.37 1.92 9.86
C PHE A 160 -0.40 3.39 9.52
N ASN A 161 0.03 3.77 8.32
CA ASN A 161 -0.04 5.15 7.84
C ASN A 161 -1.45 5.73 8.01
N ASP A 162 -2.49 4.98 7.65
CA ASP A 162 -3.85 5.46 7.69
C ASP A 162 -4.41 5.55 9.12
N PHE A 163 -4.00 4.67 10.04
CA PHE A 163 -4.31 4.83 11.46
C PHE A 163 -3.68 6.09 12.06
N PHE A 164 -2.39 6.34 11.77
CA PHE A 164 -1.72 7.54 12.24
C PHE A 164 -2.34 8.79 11.62
N ASN A 165 -2.66 8.77 10.33
CA ASN A 165 -3.33 9.86 9.65
C ASN A 165 -4.70 10.18 10.29
N ALA A 166 -5.54 9.15 10.50
CA ALA A 166 -6.83 9.32 11.17
C ALA A 166 -6.68 9.83 12.61
N ALA A 167 -5.70 9.32 13.37
CA ALA A 167 -5.43 9.76 14.73
C ALA A 167 -4.95 11.21 14.80
N ILE A 168 -4.02 11.60 13.92
CA ILE A 168 -3.51 12.98 13.83
C ILE A 168 -4.63 13.94 13.45
N ILE A 169 -5.48 13.59 12.48
CA ILE A 169 -6.62 14.42 12.07
C ILE A 169 -7.60 14.60 13.24
N ALA A 170 -7.97 13.52 13.91
CA ALA A 170 -8.90 13.60 15.04
C ALA A 170 -8.33 14.38 16.23
N LEU A 171 -7.03 14.21 16.51
CA LEU A 171 -6.35 14.99 17.53
C LEU A 171 -6.28 16.47 17.14
N SER A 172 -5.98 16.77 15.87
CA SER A 172 -5.95 18.15 15.37
C SER A 172 -7.33 18.81 15.45
N ILE A 173 -8.40 18.10 15.09
CA ILE A 173 -9.78 18.58 15.20
C ILE A 173 -10.16 18.78 16.68
N GLY A 174 -9.83 17.83 17.55
CA GLY A 174 -10.12 17.91 18.99
C GLY A 174 -9.29 18.95 19.75
N LEU A 175 -8.14 19.38 19.21
CA LEU A 175 -7.32 20.45 19.76
C LEU A 175 -7.74 21.85 19.24
N LEU A 176 -8.49 21.90 18.15
CA LEU A 176 -9.07 23.11 17.54
C LEU A 176 -10.51 23.41 18.00
N SER A 177 -11.12 22.51 18.78
CA SER A 177 -12.43 22.68 19.45
C SER A 177 -12.26 23.01 20.92
#